data_AF-A0A2T3JT34-F1
#
_entry.id   AF-A0A2T3JT34-F1
#
_cell.length_a   1.000
_cell.length_b   1.000
_cell.length_c   1.000
_cell.angle_alpha   90.00
_cell.angle_beta   90.00
_cell.angle_gamma   90.00
#
_symmetry.space_group_name_H-M   'P 1'
#
loop_
_entity.id
_entity.type
_entity.pdbx_description
1 polymer ?
#
loop_
_entity_poly.entity_id
_entity_poly.type
_entity_poly.pdbx_seq_one_letter_code
_entity_poly.pdbx_strand_id
1 'polypeptide(L)' 'MDISEFISKTYGDERGAEAAFLQDNEQIARTLNARKALLFRWKKQGYRVNLSTGDIYLPTVVINTVNA' A
#
# COMPACT_ATOMS: atom_id res chain seq x y z
N MET A 1 3.95 -8.09 -1.78
CA MET A 1 3.35 -7.63 -3.06
C MET A 1 3.37 -6.11 -3.09
N ASP A 2 3.48 -5.44 -4.24
CA ASP A 2 3.30 -3.97 -4.28
C ASP A 2 1.88 -3.60 -3.87
N ILE A 3 1.68 -2.44 -3.24
CA ILE A 3 0.35 -2.04 -2.78
C ILE A 3 -0.64 -1.79 -3.93
N SER A 4 -0.19 -1.30 -5.08
CA SER A 4 -1.05 -1.10 -6.25
C SER A 4 -1.45 -2.43 -6.86
N GLU A 5 -0.50 -3.37 -6.95
CA GLU A 5 -0.75 -4.74 -7.41
C GLU A 5 -1.70 -5.48 -6.47
N PHE A 6 -1.54 -5.31 -5.15
CA PHE A 6 -2.44 -5.88 -4.15
C PHE A 6 -3.87 -5.37 -4.33
N ILE A 7 -4.04 -4.05 -4.46
CA ILE A 7 -5.37 -3.46 -4.65
C ILE A 7 -6.03 -4.01 -5.93
N SER A 8 -5.30 -4.04 -7.03
CA SER A 8 -5.78 -4.58 -8.32
C SER A 8 -6.22 -6.05 -8.19
N LYS A 9 -5.40 -6.90 -7.55
CA LYS A 9 -5.71 -8.33 -7.41
C LYS A 9 -6.85 -8.62 -6.43
N THR A 10 -6.98 -7.84 -5.37
CA THR A 10 -7.98 -8.09 -4.32
C THR A 10 -9.33 -7.43 -4.63
N TYR A 11 -9.31 -6.24 -5.22
CA TYR A 11 -10.51 -5.43 -5.45
C TYR A 11 -10.89 -5.27 -6.93
N GLY A 12 -10.06 -5.79 -7.85
CA GLY A 12 -10.24 -5.67 -9.29
C GLY A 12 -9.54 -4.45 -9.90
N ASP A 13 -9.63 -4.33 -11.23
CA ASP A 13 -8.97 -3.28 -12.01
C ASP A 13 -9.87 -2.07 -12.33
N GLU A 14 -11.07 -2.04 -11.75
CA GLU A 14 -12.10 -1.06 -12.11
C GLU A 14 -11.99 0.27 -11.35
N ARG A 15 -12.70 1.30 -11.85
CA ARG A 15 -12.93 2.59 -11.18
C ARG A 15 -13.73 2.37 -9.89
N GLY A 16 -13.05 1.92 -8.84
CA GLY A 16 -13.65 1.58 -7.55
C GLY A 16 -12.72 0.81 -6.62
N ALA A 17 -11.69 0.14 -7.16
CA ALA A 17 -10.79 -0.70 -6.38
C ALA A 17 -10.08 0.04 -5.24
N GLU A 18 -9.57 1.25 -5.52
CA GLU A 18 -8.99 2.08 -4.46
C GLU A 18 -10.02 2.52 -3.43
N ALA A 19 -11.25 2.83 -3.85
CA ALA A 19 -12.29 3.25 -2.92
C ALA A 19 -12.70 2.10 -1.98
N ALA A 20 -12.83 0.88 -2.51
CA ALA A 20 -13.11 -0.32 -1.74
C ALA A 20 -11.97 -0.64 -0.77
N PHE A 21 -10.71 -0.59 -1.23
CA PHE A 21 -9.54 -0.72 -0.34
C PHE A 21 -9.57 0.31 0.80
N LEU A 22 -9.85 1.58 0.49
CA LEU A 22 -9.89 2.63 1.50
C LEU A 22 -11.05 2.42 2.49
N GLN A 23 -12.20 1.92 2.04
CA GLN A 23 -13.35 1.60 2.89
C GLN A 23 -13.03 0.47 3.86
N ASP A 24 -12.46 -0.62 3.38
CA ASP A 24 -12.09 -1.78 4.19
C ASP A 24 -10.95 -1.49 5.18
N ASN A 25 -10.09 -0.52 4.86
CA ASN A 25 -8.92 -0.17 5.64
C ASN A 25 -9.12 1.17 6.37
N GLU A 26 -10.25 1.34 7.04
CA GLU A 26 -10.55 2.59 7.76
C GLU A 26 -9.57 2.90 8.90
N GLN A 27 -8.95 1.86 9.47
CA GLN A 27 -7.98 1.97 10.57
C GLN A 27 -6.69 2.69 10.20
N ILE A 28 -6.34 2.79 8.90
CA ILE A 28 -5.06 3.39 8.48
C ILE A 28 -5.04 4.91 8.69
N ALA A 29 -6.22 5.57 8.70
CA ALA A 29 -6.36 6.97 9.07
C ALA A 29 -7.82 7.36 9.37
N ARG A 30 -7.99 8.34 10.27
CA ARG A 30 -9.31 8.77 10.80
C ARG A 30 -10.33 9.27 9.77
N THR A 31 -9.88 9.83 8.64
CA THR A 31 -10.78 10.41 7.63
C THR A 31 -10.47 9.86 6.25
N LEU A 32 -11.46 9.85 5.35
CA LEU A 32 -11.26 9.38 3.98
C LEU A 32 -10.16 10.15 3.24
N ASN A 33 -10.07 11.47 3.44
CA ASN A 33 -9.03 12.29 2.82
C ASN A 33 -7.64 11.93 3.33
N ALA A 34 -7.50 11.65 4.63
CA ALA A 34 -6.23 11.19 5.20
C ALA A 34 -5.83 9.82 4.66
N ARG A 35 -6.79 8.89 4.52
CA ARG A 35 -6.56 7.57 3.91
C ARG A 35 -6.09 7.67 2.45
N LYS A 36 -6.75 8.51 1.64
CA LYS A 36 -6.35 8.80 0.25
C LYS A 36 -4.93 9.36 0.17
N ALA A 37 -4.60 10.34 1.01
CA ALA A 37 -3.27 10.93 1.04
C ALA A 37 -2.19 9.93 1.46
N LEU A 38 -2.48 9.05 2.42
CA LEU A 38 -1.58 8.00 2.86
C LEU A 38 -1.35 6.95 1.76
N LEU A 39 -2.42 6.49 1.11
CA LEU A 39 -2.34 5.57 -0.01
C LEU A 39 -1.52 6.15 -1.16
N PHE A 40 -1.72 7.42 -1.51
CA PHE A 40 -0.91 8.10 -2.52
C PHE A 40 0.59 8.08 -2.17
N ARG A 41 0.93 8.37 -0.90
CA ARG A 41 2.33 8.32 -0.42
C ARG A 41 2.88 6.90 -0.49
N TRP A 42 2.10 5.91 -0.08
CA TRP A 42 2.48 4.50 -0.13
C TRP A 42 2.79 4.03 -1.54
N LYS A 43 1.93 4.34 -2.51
CA LYS A 43 2.17 4.06 -3.93
C LYS A 43 3.43 4.74 -4.44
N LYS A 44 3.60 6.04 -4.13
CA LYS A 44 4.80 6.80 -4.55
C LYS A 44 6.09 6.26 -3.93
N GLN A 45 6.03 5.76 -2.70
CA GLN A 45 7.19 5.25 -1.96
C GLN A 45 7.41 3.74 -2.15
N GLY A 46 6.60 3.05 -2.96
CA GLY A 46 6.75 1.62 -3.25
C GLY A 46 6.47 0.72 -2.03
N TYR A 47 5.50 1.10 -1.19
CA TYR A 47 5.08 0.26 -0.07
C TYR A 47 4.56 -1.08 -0.56
N ARG A 48 4.75 -2.09 0.28
CA ARG A 48 4.38 -3.47 0.00
C ARG A 48 3.42 -4.00 1.05
N VAL A 49 2.61 -4.97 0.65
CA VAL A 49 1.70 -5.72 1.52
C VAL A 49 2.30 -7.10 1.79
N ASN A 50 2.37 -7.47 3.06
CA ASN A 50 2.64 -8.83 3.51
C ASN A 50 1.36 -9.66 3.32
N LEU A 51 1.40 -10.67 2.46
CA LEU A 51 0.21 -11.45 2.10
C LEU A 51 -0.23 -12.41 3.22
N SER A 52 0.65 -12.77 4.15
CA SER A 52 0.28 -13.64 5.28
C SER A 52 -0.33 -12.88 6.45
N THR A 53 0.07 -11.62 6.67
CA THR A 53 -0.38 -10.82 7.83
C THR A 53 -1.29 -9.65 7.46
N GLY A 54 -1.30 -9.22 6.20
CA GLY A 54 -1.98 -8.00 5.74
C GLY A 54 -1.19 -6.71 6.02
N ASP A 55 -0.01 -6.79 6.64
CA ASP A 55 0.74 -5.60 7.04
C ASP A 55 1.28 -4.82 5.83
N ILE A 56 1.15 -3.50 5.92
CA ILE A 56 1.64 -2.55 4.91
C ILE A 56 2.97 -1.97 5.40
N TYR A 57 4.06 -2.21 4.67
CA TYR A 57 5.41 -1.82 5.07
C TYR A 57 6.19 -1.18 3.92
N LEU A 58 7.12 -0.28 4.27
CA LEU A 58 8.12 0.21 3.32
C LEU A 58 9.19 -0.87 3.16
N PRO A 59 9.48 -1.37 1.94
CA PRO A 59 10.56 -2.33 1.76
C PRO A 59 11.88 -1.69 2.18
N THR A 60 12.58 -2.32 3.12
CA THR A 60 13.92 -1.90 3.49
C THR A 60 14.82 -2.14 2.28
N VAL A 61 15.27 -1.07 1.62
CA VAL A 61 16.34 -1.19 0.64
C VAL A 61 17.59 -1.49 1.45
N VAL A 62 18.01 -2.76 1.48
CA VAL A 62 19.35 -3.11 1.95
C VAL A 62 20.30 -2.58 0.88
N ILE A 63 20.78 -1.36 1.06
CA ILE A 63 21.93 -0.87 0.32
C ILE A 63 23.10 -1.71 0.83
N ASN A 64 23.47 -2.74 0.08
CA ASN A 64 24.74 -3.43 0.32
C ASN A 64 25.85 -2.40 0.04
N THR A 65 26.30 -1.70 1.07
CA THR A 65 27.54 -0.93 1.03
C THR A 65 28.69 -1.95 0.98
N VAL A 66 28.97 -2.46 -0.22
CA VAL A 66 30.25 -3.09 -0.52
C VAL A 66 31.26 -1.96 -0.53
N ASN A 67 31.82 -1.65 0.63
CA ASN A 67 33.05 -0.89 0.70
C ASN A 67 34.16 -1.81 0.17
N ALA A 68 34.58 -1.53 -1.06
CA ALA A 68 35.79 -2.08 -1.69
C ALA A 68 37.05 -1.44 -1.10
#